data_AF-X1B3Y7-F1
#
_entry.id   AF-X1B3Y7-F1
#
_cell.length_a   1.000
_cell.length_b   1.000
_cell.length_c   1.000
_cell.angle_alpha   90.00
_cell.angle_beta   90.00
_cell.angle_gamma   90.00
#
_symmetry.space_group_name_H-M   'P 1'
#
loop_
_entity.id
_entity.type
_entity.pdbx_description
1 polymer ?
#
loop_
_entity_poly.entity_id
_entity_poly.type
_entity_poly.pdbx_seq_one_letter_code
_entity_poly.pdbx_strand_id
1 'polypeptide(L)'
;MIKELKSPLRVVLDNYGRINPESIEEYIAQDGYEAVGKVLREMRPKQVLSEIKASGLQGRGGAAFPTGLKWEFTAKAKAAPKYIICNADEGEPGTFKDRAILEGDPHKIIEGMIIAGYAVGAHYGYIYIRGEYLLSINRFNKALKQAREHRFLGEDVFGSRFNFQIEIHQGAGSYVCGEETALMESLEGKRGNPRFKPPFPPSSGLWGKPTLINNVETLANIAPIILKGADWFRIFGTKECPGTKVYAISGHVKEAGLIEAPMGITLREIIIDYAQGMRDGKFKMAQVGGTAGAILGEDMLDVPLDYASLGEKGLVLGSGAILVMNETTCALDMLKCFLNFFKRESCGKCIPCRVGTEKLLELAT
;
A
#
# COMPACT_ATOMS: atom_id res chain seq x y z
N MET A 1 9.76 -7.28 15.34
CA MET A 1 9.04 -6.15 14.72
C MET A 1 10.06 -5.28 14.00
N ILE A 2 9.68 -4.69 12.87
CA ILE A 2 10.49 -3.69 12.16
C ILE A 2 10.61 -2.47 13.07
N LYS A 3 11.79 -1.84 13.09
CA LYS A 3 12.00 -0.63 13.89
C LYS A 3 11.17 0.50 13.32
N GLU A 4 10.34 1.11 14.14
CA GLU A 4 9.71 2.39 13.83
C GLU A 4 10.51 3.51 14.51
N LEU A 5 10.85 4.56 13.77
CA LEU A 5 11.50 5.74 14.31
C LEU A 5 10.43 6.63 14.97
N LYS A 6 10.85 7.46 15.94
CA LYS A 6 9.91 8.29 16.68
C LYS A 6 9.25 9.30 15.74
N SER A 7 7.96 9.11 15.47
CA SER A 7 7.11 10.10 14.81
C SER A 7 6.00 10.55 15.76
N PRO A 8 5.75 11.86 15.91
CA PRO A 8 4.61 12.35 16.67
C PRO A 8 3.27 12.08 15.97
N LEU A 9 3.30 11.77 14.66
CA LEU A 9 2.12 11.53 13.86
C LEU A 9 2.01 10.05 13.51
N ARG A 10 0.90 9.44 13.94
CA ARG A 10 0.54 8.06 13.58
C ARG A 10 -0.94 7.98 13.26
N VAL A 11 -1.27 7.59 12.03
CA VAL A 11 -2.64 7.30 11.57
C VAL A 11 -2.72 5.85 11.13
N VAL A 12 -1.83 5.45 10.23
CA VAL A 12 -1.70 4.07 9.76
C VAL A 12 -1.02 3.20 10.82
N LEU A 13 0.03 3.73 11.48
CA LEU A 13 0.86 3.00 12.45
C LEU A 13 0.48 3.29 13.92
N ASP A 14 -0.71 3.82 14.19
CA ASP A 14 -1.19 4.16 15.54
C ASP A 14 -1.11 2.99 16.54
N ASN A 15 -1.42 1.77 16.09
CA ASN A 15 -1.40 0.53 16.84
C ASN A 15 -0.06 -0.23 16.76
N TYR A 16 0.80 0.13 15.80
CA TYR A 16 2.05 -0.57 15.55
C TYR A 16 2.98 -0.53 16.76
N GLY A 17 3.28 -1.71 17.31
CA GLY A 17 4.10 -1.87 18.52
C GLY A 17 3.43 -1.40 19.82
N ARG A 18 2.13 -1.10 19.80
CA ARG A 18 1.35 -0.67 20.99
C ARG A 18 0.34 -1.71 21.45
N ILE A 19 -0.21 -2.49 20.52
CA ILE A 19 -1.11 -3.60 20.81
C ILE A 19 -0.44 -4.94 20.48
N ASN A 20 -0.96 -6.01 21.06
CA ASN A 20 -0.72 -7.36 20.59
C ASN A 20 -1.45 -7.58 19.25
N PRO A 21 -0.74 -7.75 18.12
CA PRO A 21 -1.36 -7.88 16.79
C PRO A 21 -2.20 -9.16 16.63
N GLU A 22 -2.14 -10.06 17.60
CA GLU A 22 -2.88 -11.32 17.61
C GLU A 22 -4.06 -11.35 18.58
N SER A 23 -4.37 -10.22 19.24
CA SER A 23 -5.56 -10.07 20.08
C SER A 23 -6.56 -9.14 19.40
N ILE A 24 -7.74 -9.67 19.10
CA ILE A 24 -8.85 -8.87 18.61
C ILE A 24 -9.38 -7.93 19.69
N GLU A 25 -9.29 -8.34 20.96
CA GLU A 25 -9.74 -7.57 22.12
C GLU A 25 -8.92 -6.29 22.31
N GLU A 26 -7.59 -6.36 22.13
CA GLU A 26 -6.74 -5.16 22.18
C GLU A 26 -7.02 -4.23 20.99
N TYR A 27 -7.33 -4.77 19.80
CA TYR A 27 -7.76 -3.94 18.67
C TYR A 27 -9.09 -3.24 18.95
N ILE A 28 -10.09 -3.96 19.48
CA ILE A 28 -11.39 -3.39 19.89
C ILE A 28 -11.19 -2.31 20.97
N ALA A 29 -10.27 -2.52 21.92
CA ALA A 29 -9.97 -1.54 22.96
C ALA A 29 -9.32 -0.24 22.42
N GLN A 30 -8.87 -0.23 21.16
CA GLN A 30 -8.38 0.95 20.43
C GLN A 30 -9.38 1.39 19.35
N ASP A 31 -10.67 1.35 19.65
CA ASP A 31 -11.79 1.73 18.76
C ASP A 31 -11.91 0.86 17.49
N GLY A 32 -11.29 -0.34 17.50
CA GLY A 32 -11.31 -1.27 16.39
C GLY A 32 -12.72 -1.77 16.05
N TYR A 33 -13.05 -1.79 14.77
CA TYR A 33 -14.38 -2.10 14.21
C TYR A 33 -15.50 -1.09 14.50
N GLU A 34 -15.23 0.01 15.22
CA GLU A 34 -16.23 1.07 15.38
C GLU A 34 -16.60 1.70 14.05
N ALA A 35 -15.66 1.81 13.11
CA ALA A 35 -15.93 2.39 11.80
C ALA A 35 -16.85 1.48 10.98
N VAL A 36 -16.69 0.16 11.09
CA VAL A 36 -17.64 -0.82 10.51
C VAL A 36 -19.03 -0.64 11.12
N GLY A 37 -19.13 -0.55 12.45
CA GLY A 37 -20.39 -0.36 13.15
C GLY A 37 -21.12 0.90 12.70
N LYS A 38 -20.40 2.04 12.63
CA LYS A 38 -20.91 3.32 12.13
C LYS A 38 -21.39 3.21 10.68
N VAL A 39 -20.57 2.63 9.80
CA VAL A 39 -20.89 2.49 8.38
C VAL A 39 -22.14 1.65 8.17
N LEU A 40 -22.26 0.50 8.83
CA LEU A 40 -23.37 -0.42 8.60
C LEU A 40 -24.69 0.05 9.20
N ARG A 41 -24.66 0.89 10.25
CA ARG A 41 -25.86 1.37 10.96
C ARG A 41 -26.33 2.74 10.50
N GLU A 42 -25.40 3.62 10.15
CA GLU A 42 -25.69 5.06 10.00
C GLU A 42 -25.42 5.59 8.58
N MET A 43 -24.64 4.86 7.76
CA MET A 43 -24.23 5.34 6.44
C MET A 43 -24.77 4.46 5.33
N ARG A 44 -25.30 5.07 4.27
CA ARG A 44 -25.55 4.35 3.00
C ARG A 44 -24.24 4.18 2.23
N PRO A 45 -24.10 3.18 1.34
CA PRO A 45 -22.87 2.97 0.56
C PRO A 45 -22.41 4.23 -0.20
N LYS A 46 -23.35 5.02 -0.74
CA LYS A 46 -23.05 6.30 -1.41
C LYS A 46 -22.44 7.35 -0.48
N GLN A 47 -22.80 7.37 0.80
CA GLN A 47 -22.23 8.29 1.78
C GLN A 47 -20.78 7.89 2.09
N VAL A 48 -20.51 6.59 2.23
CA VAL A 48 -19.13 6.08 2.38
C VAL A 48 -18.27 6.46 1.18
N LEU A 49 -18.77 6.24 -0.05
CA LEU A 49 -18.05 6.66 -1.27
C LEU A 49 -17.77 8.16 -1.30
N SER A 50 -18.74 8.97 -0.88
CA SER A 50 -18.60 10.44 -0.85
C SER A 50 -17.56 10.88 0.18
N GLU A 51 -17.55 10.25 1.37
CA GLU A 51 -16.58 10.53 2.43
C GLU A 51 -15.16 10.20 2.00
N ILE A 52 -14.93 9.00 1.45
CA ILE A 52 -13.61 8.60 0.95
C ILE A 52 -13.16 9.48 -0.21
N LYS A 53 -14.07 9.90 -1.09
CA LYS A 53 -13.75 10.84 -2.17
C LYS A 53 -13.42 12.22 -1.64
N ALA A 54 -14.17 12.73 -0.66
CA ALA A 54 -13.93 14.03 -0.03
C ALA A 54 -12.59 14.07 0.70
N SER A 55 -12.16 12.97 1.32
CA SER A 55 -10.85 12.88 1.99
C SER A 55 -9.67 13.21 1.07
N GLY A 56 -9.83 12.98 -0.24
CA GLY A 56 -8.75 13.13 -1.21
C GLY A 56 -7.68 12.03 -1.10
N LEU A 57 -7.93 10.92 -0.39
CA LEU A 57 -7.01 9.79 -0.30
C LEU A 57 -6.63 9.29 -1.70
N GLN A 58 -5.33 9.22 -1.95
CA GLN A 58 -4.74 8.65 -3.15
C GLN A 58 -4.10 7.29 -2.84
N GLY A 59 -4.11 6.38 -3.81
CA GLY A 59 -3.55 5.04 -3.65
C GLY A 59 -2.08 5.04 -3.24
N ARG A 60 -1.78 4.44 -2.09
CA ARG A 60 -0.46 4.43 -1.46
C ARG A 60 0.52 3.36 -1.99
N GLY A 61 0.08 2.56 -2.96
CA GLY A 61 0.90 1.52 -3.61
C GLY A 61 1.81 2.01 -4.74
N GLY A 62 1.78 3.30 -5.10
CA GLY A 62 2.70 3.90 -6.07
C GLY A 62 2.02 4.73 -7.16
N ALA A 63 0.93 4.23 -7.75
CA ALA A 63 0.25 4.90 -8.87
C ALA A 63 -0.55 6.17 -8.48
N ALA A 64 -0.69 6.48 -7.19
CA ALA A 64 -1.35 7.70 -6.69
C ALA A 64 -2.79 7.93 -7.18
N PHE A 65 -3.46 6.90 -7.71
CA PHE A 65 -4.80 7.07 -8.26
C PHE A 65 -5.81 7.41 -7.15
N PRO A 66 -6.71 8.39 -7.34
CA PRO A 66 -7.69 8.79 -6.31
C PRO A 66 -8.57 7.62 -5.87
N THR A 67 -8.48 7.25 -4.60
CA THR A 67 -9.15 6.06 -4.04
C THR A 67 -10.66 6.15 -4.17
N GLY A 68 -11.25 7.29 -3.77
CA GLY A 68 -12.70 7.48 -3.86
C GLY A 68 -13.23 7.39 -5.29
N LEU A 69 -12.48 7.86 -6.29
CA LEU A 69 -12.86 7.72 -7.69
C LEU A 69 -12.79 6.26 -8.15
N LYS A 70 -11.76 5.52 -7.73
CA LYS A 70 -11.62 4.09 -8.01
C LYS A 70 -12.80 3.31 -7.45
N TRP A 71 -13.19 3.60 -6.21
CA TRP A 71 -14.34 2.98 -5.55
C TRP A 71 -15.64 3.32 -6.28
N GLU A 72 -15.82 4.59 -6.69
CA GLU A 72 -17.00 5.03 -7.45
C GLU A 72 -17.13 4.28 -8.80
N PHE A 73 -16.04 4.06 -9.52
CA PHE A 73 -16.06 3.27 -10.76
C PHE A 73 -16.49 1.82 -10.52
N THR A 74 -15.93 1.15 -9.51
CA THR A 74 -16.34 -0.22 -9.17
C THR A 74 -17.79 -0.27 -8.67
N ALA A 75 -18.24 0.72 -7.90
CA ALA A 75 -19.61 0.81 -7.41
C ALA A 75 -20.63 0.99 -8.55
N LYS A 76 -20.30 1.78 -9.59
CA LYS A 76 -21.16 2.01 -10.75
C LYS A 76 -21.24 0.81 -11.71
N ALA A 77 -20.27 -0.09 -11.68
CA ALA A 77 -20.30 -1.28 -12.53
C ALA A 77 -21.53 -2.14 -12.22
N LYS A 78 -22.28 -2.51 -13.27
CA LYS A 78 -23.56 -3.24 -13.16
C LYS A 78 -23.39 -4.75 -12.97
N ALA A 79 -22.21 -5.28 -13.27
CA ALA A 79 -21.94 -6.71 -13.18
C ALA A 79 -21.76 -7.16 -11.72
N ALA A 80 -22.25 -8.36 -11.43
CA ALA A 80 -22.09 -9.07 -10.18
C ALA A 80 -21.52 -10.49 -10.41
N PRO A 81 -20.90 -11.12 -9.40
CA PRO A 81 -20.47 -10.53 -8.13
C PRO A 81 -19.40 -9.43 -8.34
N LYS A 82 -19.11 -8.65 -7.31
CA LYS A 82 -17.96 -7.73 -7.28
C LYS A 82 -16.95 -8.21 -6.26
N TYR A 83 -15.68 -7.90 -6.50
CA TYR A 83 -14.57 -8.35 -5.66
C TYR A 83 -13.77 -7.19 -5.08
N ILE A 84 -13.25 -7.39 -3.87
CA ILE A 84 -12.20 -6.54 -3.28
C ILE A 84 -10.90 -7.32 -3.30
N ILE A 85 -9.80 -6.67 -3.65
CA ILE A 85 -8.46 -7.22 -3.51
C ILE A 85 -7.63 -6.24 -2.68
N CYS A 86 -7.11 -6.71 -1.55
CA CYS A 86 -6.01 -6.09 -0.85
C CYS A 86 -4.70 -6.58 -1.46
N ASN A 87 -3.96 -5.69 -2.11
CA ASN A 87 -2.63 -5.96 -2.66
C ASN A 87 -1.59 -5.82 -1.56
N ALA A 88 -1.12 -6.96 -1.06
CA ALA A 88 -0.11 -7.14 -0.03
C ALA A 88 1.13 -7.89 -0.58
N ASP A 89 1.41 -7.76 -1.89
CA ASP A 89 2.56 -8.41 -2.51
C ASP A 89 3.88 -7.71 -2.17
N GLU A 90 3.89 -6.38 -1.99
CA GLU A 90 5.06 -5.58 -1.55
C GLU A 90 6.43 -6.10 -2.08
N GLY A 91 6.50 -6.43 -3.37
CA GLY A 91 7.70 -7.00 -3.98
C GLY A 91 8.82 -5.98 -4.21
N GLU A 92 8.50 -4.69 -4.11
CA GLU A 92 9.41 -3.57 -4.39
C GLU A 92 10.56 -3.53 -3.37
N PRO A 93 11.84 -3.66 -3.80
CA PRO A 93 12.96 -3.66 -2.88
C PRO A 93 13.04 -2.41 -2.00
N GLY A 94 13.42 -2.61 -0.74
CA GLY A 94 13.47 -1.55 0.27
C GLY A 94 12.11 -1.17 0.85
N THR A 95 11.01 -1.76 0.38
CA THR A 95 9.67 -1.53 0.94
C THR A 95 9.33 -2.61 1.97
N PHE A 96 8.91 -2.19 3.16
CA PHE A 96 8.49 -3.07 4.26
C PHE A 96 7.39 -2.44 5.14
N LYS A 97 6.65 -1.49 4.56
CA LYS A 97 5.56 -0.76 5.24
C LYS A 97 4.29 -1.62 5.35
N ASP A 98 3.94 -2.32 4.28
CA ASP A 98 2.76 -3.19 4.23
C ASP A 98 2.99 -4.40 5.10
N ARG A 99 4.21 -4.95 5.09
CA ARG A 99 4.64 -5.96 6.06
C ARG A 99 4.40 -5.52 7.49
N ALA A 100 4.85 -4.33 7.86
CA ALA A 100 4.69 -3.82 9.21
C ALA A 100 3.22 -3.66 9.59
N ILE A 101 2.38 -3.14 8.70
CA ILE A 101 0.95 -3.00 8.95
C ILE A 101 0.30 -4.38 9.13
N LEU A 102 0.56 -5.34 8.25
CA LEU A 102 -0.02 -6.69 8.35
C LEU A 102 0.43 -7.46 9.59
N GLU A 103 1.70 -7.31 9.96
CA GLU A 103 2.25 -7.97 11.14
C GLU A 103 1.88 -7.26 12.45
N GLY A 104 1.62 -5.95 12.42
CA GLY A 104 1.37 -5.15 13.62
C GLY A 104 -0.09 -4.82 13.89
N ASP A 105 -0.94 -4.83 12.86
CA ASP A 105 -2.37 -4.57 12.97
C ASP A 105 -3.16 -5.18 11.79
N PRO A 106 -3.31 -6.52 11.75
CA PRO A 106 -4.05 -7.19 10.68
C PRO A 106 -5.55 -6.85 10.68
N HIS A 107 -6.14 -6.56 11.85
CA HIS A 107 -7.57 -6.26 11.96
C HIS A 107 -7.94 -4.93 11.30
N LYS A 108 -7.06 -3.92 11.35
CA LYS A 108 -7.22 -2.67 10.60
C LYS A 108 -7.43 -2.88 9.10
N ILE A 109 -6.75 -3.86 8.51
CA ILE A 109 -6.92 -4.18 7.10
C ILE A 109 -8.23 -4.92 6.83
N ILE A 110 -8.62 -5.85 7.70
CA ILE A 110 -9.92 -6.53 7.63
C ILE A 110 -11.06 -5.50 7.68
N GLU A 111 -11.01 -4.58 8.63
CA GLU A 111 -11.98 -3.49 8.78
C GLU A 111 -12.04 -2.60 7.52
N GLY A 112 -10.89 -2.16 7.01
CA GLY A 112 -10.83 -1.38 5.77
C GLY A 112 -11.43 -2.12 4.56
N MET A 113 -11.22 -3.44 4.46
CA MET A 113 -11.81 -4.27 3.41
C MET A 113 -13.32 -4.44 3.55
N ILE A 114 -13.84 -4.58 4.78
CA ILE A 114 -15.28 -4.66 5.04
C ILE A 114 -15.98 -3.37 4.60
N ILE A 115 -15.44 -2.21 4.99
CA ILE A 115 -15.98 -0.89 4.61
C ILE A 115 -15.94 -0.71 3.09
N ALA A 116 -14.84 -1.09 2.45
CA ALA A 116 -14.71 -1.06 0.99
C ALA A 116 -15.74 -1.97 0.30
N GLY A 117 -15.90 -3.20 0.81
CA GLY A 117 -16.89 -4.17 0.34
C GLY A 117 -18.30 -3.62 0.40
N TYR A 118 -18.69 -3.05 1.55
CA TYR A 118 -19.99 -2.43 1.74
C TYR A 118 -20.22 -1.26 0.78
N ALA A 119 -19.23 -0.37 0.64
CA ALA A 119 -19.32 0.83 -0.20
C ALA A 119 -19.55 0.52 -1.68
N VAL A 120 -18.91 -0.53 -2.22
CA VAL A 120 -19.00 -0.87 -3.65
C VAL A 120 -20.01 -1.96 -3.96
N GLY A 121 -20.56 -2.62 -2.94
CA GLY A 121 -21.48 -3.76 -3.07
C GLY A 121 -20.76 -5.06 -3.44
N ALA A 122 -19.59 -5.30 -2.85
CA ALA A 122 -18.87 -6.57 -2.95
C ALA A 122 -19.11 -7.42 -1.69
N HIS A 123 -19.20 -8.74 -1.91
CA HIS A 123 -19.40 -9.73 -0.84
C HIS A 123 -18.18 -10.63 -0.63
N TYR A 124 -17.18 -10.52 -1.50
CA TYR A 124 -15.98 -11.34 -1.50
C TYR A 124 -14.73 -10.46 -1.61
N GLY A 125 -13.80 -10.68 -0.69
CA GLY A 125 -12.50 -10.06 -0.61
C GLY A 125 -11.39 -11.11 -0.73
N TYR A 126 -10.29 -10.72 -1.37
CA TYR A 126 -9.05 -11.47 -1.36
C TYR A 126 -7.96 -10.58 -0.79
N ILE A 127 -7.10 -11.13 0.06
CA ILE A 127 -5.81 -10.51 0.36
C ILE A 127 -4.73 -11.31 -0.35
N TYR A 128 -4.01 -10.67 -1.26
CA TYR A 128 -2.89 -11.29 -1.97
C TYR A 128 -1.61 -10.96 -1.20
N ILE A 129 -1.14 -11.89 -0.37
CA ILE A 129 0.06 -11.72 0.44
C ILE A 129 1.21 -12.43 -0.26
N ARG A 130 2.35 -11.76 -0.43
CA ARG A 130 3.54 -12.42 -0.99
C ARG A 130 3.95 -13.65 -0.19
N GLY A 131 4.48 -14.65 -0.88
CA GLY A 131 4.78 -15.96 -0.30
C GLY A 131 5.82 -15.93 0.82
N GLU A 132 6.71 -14.94 0.81
CA GLU A 132 7.81 -14.80 1.76
C GLU A 132 7.36 -14.24 3.11
N TYR A 133 6.17 -13.65 3.20
CA TYR A 133 5.64 -13.03 4.43
C TYR A 133 4.87 -14.04 5.29
N LEU A 134 5.52 -15.15 5.65
CA LEU A 134 4.91 -16.23 6.44
C LEU A 134 4.31 -15.75 7.77
N LEU A 135 4.98 -14.81 8.46
CA LEU A 135 4.45 -14.24 9.70
C LEU A 135 3.16 -13.43 9.46
N SER A 136 3.14 -12.59 8.42
CA SER A 136 1.94 -11.85 8.01
C SER A 136 0.78 -12.80 7.67
N ILE A 137 1.05 -13.87 6.92
CA ILE A 137 0.05 -14.88 6.57
C ILE A 137 -0.51 -15.55 7.83
N ASN A 138 0.34 -15.96 8.76
CA ASN A 138 -0.07 -16.62 10.00
C ASN A 138 -0.92 -15.69 10.89
N ARG A 139 -0.47 -14.44 11.07
CA ARG A 139 -1.21 -13.43 11.86
C ARG A 139 -2.53 -13.06 11.22
N PHE A 140 -2.55 -12.87 9.91
CA PHE A 140 -3.78 -12.54 9.19
C PHE A 140 -4.78 -13.70 9.22
N ASN A 141 -4.34 -14.96 9.10
CA ASN A 141 -5.20 -16.13 9.29
C ASN A 141 -5.85 -16.14 10.68
N LYS A 142 -5.06 -15.86 11.74
CA LYS A 142 -5.57 -15.76 13.11
C LYS A 142 -6.59 -14.62 13.25
N ALA A 143 -6.30 -13.45 12.70
CA ALA A 143 -7.20 -12.30 12.70
C ALA A 143 -8.51 -12.59 11.94
N LEU A 144 -8.46 -13.26 10.78
CA LEU A 144 -9.65 -13.69 10.05
C LEU A 144 -10.50 -14.67 10.88
N LYS A 145 -9.87 -15.62 11.56
CA LYS A 145 -10.57 -16.54 12.46
C LYS A 145 -11.27 -15.79 13.59
N GLN A 146 -10.56 -14.91 14.29
CA GLN A 146 -11.11 -14.10 15.38
C GLN A 146 -12.27 -13.20 14.91
N ALA A 147 -12.13 -12.55 13.76
CA ALA A 147 -13.16 -11.70 13.20
C ALA A 147 -14.44 -12.49 12.83
N ARG A 148 -14.29 -13.72 12.34
CA ARG A 148 -15.42 -14.63 12.06
C ARG A 148 -16.10 -15.10 13.34
N GLU A 149 -15.33 -15.47 14.36
CA GLU A 149 -15.86 -15.90 15.68
C GLU A 149 -16.67 -14.78 16.36
N HIS A 150 -16.25 -13.52 16.20
CA HIS A 150 -16.96 -12.34 16.70
C HIS A 150 -18.08 -11.84 15.78
N ARG A 151 -18.33 -12.50 14.63
CA ARG A 151 -19.30 -12.06 13.61
C ARG A 151 -19.05 -10.66 13.04
N PHE A 152 -17.79 -10.24 13.03
CA PHE A 152 -17.34 -9.02 12.35
C PHE A 152 -17.00 -9.28 10.88
N LEU A 153 -16.85 -10.55 10.50
CA LEU A 153 -16.62 -11.01 9.13
C LEU A 153 -17.45 -12.28 8.88
N GLY A 154 -17.92 -12.48 7.65
CA GLY A 154 -18.71 -13.63 7.25
C GLY A 154 -20.13 -13.25 6.88
N GLU A 155 -21.10 -14.02 7.36
CA GLU A 155 -22.52 -13.75 7.18
C GLU A 155 -23.05 -12.80 8.26
N ASP A 156 -23.99 -11.94 7.86
CA ASP A 156 -24.71 -11.02 8.75
C ASP A 156 -23.76 -10.20 9.64
N VAL A 157 -22.76 -9.57 9.03
CA VAL A 157 -21.73 -8.77 9.69
C VAL A 157 -22.40 -7.71 10.58
N PHE A 158 -22.10 -7.72 11.88
CA PHE A 158 -22.75 -6.86 12.88
C PHE A 158 -24.30 -6.93 12.93
N GLY A 159 -24.91 -8.00 12.44
CA GLY A 159 -26.37 -8.13 12.36
C GLY A 159 -27.01 -7.24 11.29
N SER A 160 -26.24 -6.76 10.31
CA SER A 160 -26.66 -5.72 9.35
C SER A 160 -27.21 -6.26 8.02
N ARG A 161 -27.39 -7.59 7.88
CA ARG A 161 -27.68 -8.33 6.63
C ARG A 161 -26.61 -8.22 5.55
N PHE A 162 -25.49 -7.54 5.83
CA PHE A 162 -24.37 -7.46 4.91
C PHE A 162 -23.46 -8.68 5.11
N ASN A 163 -23.19 -9.40 4.03
CA ASN A 163 -22.27 -10.53 4.05
C ASN A 163 -20.96 -10.12 3.39
N PHE A 164 -19.85 -10.42 4.04
CA PHE A 164 -18.53 -10.17 3.46
C PHE A 164 -17.54 -11.24 3.94
N GLN A 165 -16.92 -11.93 2.99
CA GLN A 165 -15.90 -12.93 3.27
C GLN A 165 -14.55 -12.46 2.74
N ILE A 166 -13.47 -12.78 3.46
CA ILE A 166 -12.10 -12.54 3.00
C ILE A 166 -11.36 -13.86 3.00
N GLU A 167 -10.66 -14.14 1.91
CA GLU A 167 -9.73 -15.27 1.80
C GLU A 167 -8.30 -14.79 1.53
N ILE A 168 -7.33 -15.55 2.03
CA ILE A 168 -5.91 -15.30 1.75
C ILE A 168 -5.52 -16.03 0.48
N HIS A 169 -4.86 -15.32 -0.43
CA HIS A 169 -4.11 -15.94 -1.51
C HIS A 169 -2.62 -15.68 -1.29
N GLN A 170 -1.85 -16.76 -1.20
CA GLN A 170 -0.41 -16.71 -1.03
C GLN A 170 0.26 -16.61 -2.41
N GLY A 171 0.99 -15.52 -2.65
CA GLY A 171 1.81 -15.35 -3.84
C GLY A 171 3.03 -16.28 -3.85
N ALA A 172 3.71 -16.35 -5.00
CA ALA A 172 4.83 -17.27 -5.23
C ALA A 172 6.18 -16.57 -5.45
N GLY A 173 6.36 -15.37 -4.87
CA GLY A 173 7.63 -14.62 -4.89
C GLY A 173 7.97 -13.97 -6.22
N SER A 174 6.97 -13.35 -6.89
CA SER A 174 7.17 -12.65 -8.16
C SER A 174 6.81 -11.18 -8.00
N TYR A 175 7.79 -10.28 -8.18
CA TYR A 175 7.59 -8.83 -8.09
C TYR A 175 6.50 -8.32 -9.05
N VAL A 176 6.41 -8.90 -10.25
CA VAL A 176 5.41 -8.48 -11.25
C VAL A 176 3.98 -8.77 -10.78
N CYS A 177 3.77 -9.75 -9.90
CA CYS A 177 2.45 -10.03 -9.33
C CYS A 177 1.96 -8.91 -8.40
N GLY A 178 2.81 -7.95 -8.03
CA GLY A 178 2.39 -6.71 -7.39
C GLY A 178 1.66 -5.74 -8.34
N GLU A 179 1.78 -5.89 -9.67
CA GLU A 179 1.00 -5.12 -10.64
C GLU A 179 -0.45 -5.59 -10.65
N GLU A 180 -1.40 -4.66 -10.64
CA GLU A 180 -2.81 -4.95 -10.36
C GLU A 180 -3.46 -6.01 -11.29
N THR A 181 -3.05 -6.10 -12.56
CA THR A 181 -3.58 -7.09 -13.51
C THR A 181 -2.85 -8.41 -13.50
N ALA A 182 -1.53 -8.41 -13.27
CA ALA A 182 -0.77 -9.62 -13.02
C ALA A 182 -1.20 -10.30 -11.73
N LEU A 183 -1.50 -9.52 -10.69
CA LEU A 183 -2.07 -9.99 -9.43
C LEU A 183 -3.36 -10.78 -9.68
N MET A 184 -4.27 -10.23 -10.48
CA MET A 184 -5.51 -10.93 -10.84
C MET A 184 -5.24 -12.21 -11.63
N GLU A 185 -4.31 -12.21 -12.58
CA GLU A 185 -3.95 -13.45 -13.31
C GLU A 185 -3.40 -14.52 -12.36
N SER A 186 -2.56 -14.14 -11.39
CA SER A 186 -2.06 -15.05 -10.35
C SER A 186 -3.21 -15.57 -9.48
N LEU A 187 -4.14 -14.73 -9.04
CA LEU A 187 -5.33 -15.14 -8.28
C LEU A 187 -6.20 -16.13 -9.06
N GLU A 188 -6.27 -15.99 -10.38
CA GLU A 188 -6.99 -16.89 -11.27
C GLU A 188 -6.25 -18.22 -11.53
N GLY A 189 -5.09 -18.44 -10.89
CA GLY A 189 -4.28 -19.63 -11.06
C GLY A 189 -3.45 -19.65 -12.35
N LYS A 190 -3.33 -18.51 -13.04
CA LYS A 190 -2.52 -18.37 -14.25
C LYS A 190 -1.14 -17.82 -13.88
N ARG A 191 -0.24 -17.78 -14.87
CA ARG A 191 1.03 -17.04 -14.72
C ARG A 191 0.73 -15.55 -14.52
N GLY A 192 1.45 -14.88 -13.62
CA GLY A 192 1.33 -13.45 -13.32
C GLY A 192 1.78 -12.52 -14.46
N ASN A 193 1.25 -12.70 -15.66
CA ASN A 193 1.51 -11.89 -16.83
C ASN A 193 0.48 -10.75 -16.87
N PRO A 194 0.87 -9.47 -16.80
CA PRO A 194 -0.07 -8.36 -16.82
C PRO A 194 -1.02 -8.39 -18.03
N ARG A 195 -2.26 -7.94 -17.86
CA ARG A 195 -3.25 -7.77 -18.94
C ARG A 195 -3.05 -6.43 -19.64
N PHE A 196 -3.39 -6.35 -20.92
CA PHE A 196 -3.50 -5.06 -21.59
C PHE A 196 -4.70 -4.29 -21.04
N LYS A 197 -4.53 -2.98 -20.87
CA LYS A 197 -5.60 -2.04 -20.50
C LYS A 197 -5.94 -1.21 -21.74
N PRO A 198 -7.23 -0.96 -22.06
CA PRO A 198 -8.45 -1.48 -21.41
C PRO A 198 -8.74 -2.97 -21.70
N PRO A 199 -9.60 -3.65 -20.90
CA PRO A 199 -10.41 -3.10 -19.80
C PRO A 199 -9.66 -2.93 -18.47
N PHE A 200 -10.11 -1.98 -17.64
CA PHE A 200 -9.55 -1.73 -16.30
C PHE A 200 -10.24 -2.59 -15.23
N PRO A 201 -9.56 -2.92 -14.11
CA PRO A 201 -10.11 -3.78 -13.06
C PRO A 201 -11.46 -3.33 -12.48
N PRO A 202 -11.73 -2.02 -12.24
CA PRO A 202 -13.04 -1.57 -11.77
C PRO A 202 -14.21 -1.92 -12.67
N SER A 203 -13.96 -2.14 -13.97
CA SER A 203 -14.98 -2.54 -14.95
C SER A 203 -14.99 -4.05 -15.22
N SER A 204 -13.81 -4.65 -15.39
CA SER A 204 -13.63 -6.07 -15.68
C SER A 204 -12.25 -6.53 -15.19
N GLY A 205 -12.20 -7.00 -13.95
CA GLY A 205 -11.02 -7.50 -13.25
C GLY A 205 -11.05 -9.02 -13.04
N LEU A 206 -11.11 -9.45 -11.78
CA LEU A 206 -11.01 -10.84 -11.36
C LEU A 206 -12.19 -11.64 -11.94
N TRP A 207 -11.87 -12.70 -12.69
CA TRP A 207 -12.83 -13.52 -13.45
C TRP A 207 -13.78 -12.70 -14.35
N GLY A 208 -13.27 -11.59 -14.89
CA GLY A 208 -14.04 -10.69 -15.75
C GLY A 208 -15.12 -9.90 -15.01
N LYS A 209 -15.08 -9.86 -13.67
CA LYS A 209 -16.04 -9.14 -12.83
C LYS A 209 -15.45 -7.83 -12.31
N PRO A 210 -16.28 -6.83 -11.92
CA PRO A 210 -15.78 -5.59 -11.35
C PRO A 210 -14.96 -5.86 -10.09
N THR A 211 -13.74 -5.33 -10.05
CA THR A 211 -12.81 -5.60 -8.96
C THR A 211 -12.15 -4.32 -8.49
N LEU A 212 -12.26 -4.07 -7.19
CA LEU A 212 -11.57 -2.99 -6.52
C LEU A 212 -10.25 -3.49 -5.96
N ILE A 213 -9.13 -2.90 -6.41
CA ILE A 213 -7.79 -3.26 -5.96
C ILE A 213 -7.18 -2.06 -5.23
N ASN A 214 -6.85 -2.25 -3.96
CA ASN A 214 -6.17 -1.27 -3.13
C ASN A 214 -4.98 -1.88 -2.39
N ASN A 215 -3.94 -1.08 -2.18
CA ASN A 215 -2.78 -1.47 -1.37
C ASN A 215 -3.13 -1.47 0.13
N VAL A 216 -2.40 -2.25 0.93
CA VAL A 216 -2.54 -2.37 2.39
C VAL A 216 -2.60 -1.01 3.07
N GLU A 217 -1.62 -0.13 2.86
CA GLU A 217 -1.60 1.21 3.46
C GLU A 217 -2.81 2.07 3.04
N THR A 218 -3.33 1.87 1.83
CA THR A 218 -4.54 2.59 1.38
C THR A 218 -5.76 2.15 2.20
N LEU A 219 -5.89 0.84 2.44
CA LEU A 219 -7.00 0.29 3.24
C LEU A 219 -6.87 0.65 4.72
N ALA A 220 -5.65 0.74 5.24
CA ALA A 220 -5.39 1.14 6.62
C ALA A 220 -5.84 2.57 6.96
N ASN A 221 -5.95 3.44 5.96
CA ASN A 221 -6.45 4.81 6.14
C ASN A 221 -7.99 4.88 6.22
N ILE A 222 -8.72 3.83 5.82
CA ILE A 222 -10.17 3.89 5.64
C ILE A 222 -10.90 4.08 6.98
N ALA A 223 -10.61 3.27 7.99
CA ALA A 223 -11.30 3.35 9.28
C ALA A 223 -11.09 4.71 9.98
N PRO A 224 -9.84 5.24 10.07
CA PRO A 224 -9.63 6.58 10.63
C PRO A 224 -10.39 7.69 9.88
N ILE A 225 -10.43 7.64 8.54
CA ILE A 225 -11.18 8.61 7.72
C ILE A 225 -12.68 8.54 8.04
N ILE A 226 -13.25 7.35 8.19
CA ILE A 226 -14.68 7.18 8.49
C ILE A 226 -15.02 7.68 9.90
N LEU A 227 -14.17 7.41 10.88
CA LEU A 227 -14.41 7.83 12.26
C LEU A 227 -14.30 9.35 12.42
N LYS A 228 -13.23 9.94 11.89
CA LYS A 228 -12.84 11.34 12.16
C LYS A 228 -13.25 12.32 11.05
N GLY A 229 -13.63 11.80 9.88
CA GLY A 229 -14.09 12.56 8.73
C GLY A 229 -12.99 12.94 7.73
N ALA A 230 -13.44 13.27 6.52
CA ALA A 230 -12.62 13.70 5.40
C ALA A 230 -11.82 14.97 5.71
N ASP A 231 -12.45 15.95 6.36
CA ASP A 231 -11.79 17.21 6.72
C ASP A 231 -10.63 16.97 7.68
N TRP A 232 -10.79 16.08 8.66
CA TRP A 232 -9.70 15.68 9.56
C TRP A 232 -8.51 15.10 8.79
N PHE A 233 -8.77 14.21 7.82
CA PHE A 233 -7.70 13.61 7.03
C PHE A 233 -6.93 14.64 6.19
N ARG A 234 -7.64 15.67 5.71
CA ARG A 234 -7.08 16.76 4.90
C ARG A 234 -6.28 17.79 5.70
N ILE A 235 -6.32 17.76 7.04
CA ILE A 235 -5.42 18.56 7.88
C ILE A 235 -3.96 18.11 7.69
N PHE A 236 -3.74 16.85 7.35
CA PHE A 236 -2.41 16.31 7.06
C PHE A 236 -2.06 16.46 5.59
N GLY A 237 -0.77 16.59 5.33
CA GLY A 237 -0.21 16.59 3.99
C GLY A 237 -0.39 17.92 3.26
N THR A 238 -0.16 17.91 1.95
CA THR A 238 -0.38 19.09 1.11
C THR A 238 -1.82 19.16 0.65
N LYS A 239 -2.24 20.34 0.16
CA LYS A 239 -3.60 20.55 -0.37
C LYS A 239 -3.99 19.55 -1.47
N GLU A 240 -3.01 19.22 -2.32
CA GLU A 240 -3.16 18.34 -3.49
C GLU A 240 -2.94 16.87 -3.15
N CYS A 241 -2.14 16.58 -2.13
CA CYS A 241 -1.85 15.23 -1.65
C CYS A 241 -2.13 15.14 -0.15
N PRO A 242 -3.41 15.09 0.27
CA PRO A 242 -3.75 15.04 1.68
C PRO A 242 -3.37 13.70 2.31
N GLY A 243 -3.28 13.73 3.65
CA GLY A 243 -3.03 12.57 4.49
C GLY A 243 -1.56 12.34 4.79
N THR A 244 -1.31 11.17 5.37
CA THR A 244 0.02 10.69 5.73
C THR A 244 0.51 9.63 4.74
N LYS A 245 1.80 9.33 4.85
CA LYS A 245 2.44 8.21 4.17
C LYS A 245 3.44 7.53 5.11
N VAL A 246 3.52 6.21 4.99
CA VAL A 246 4.55 5.42 5.67
C VAL A 246 5.77 5.30 4.76
N TYR A 247 6.91 5.79 5.25
CA TYR A 247 8.20 5.74 4.57
C TYR A 247 9.08 4.65 5.19
N ALA A 248 9.71 3.84 4.34
CA ALA A 248 10.64 2.79 4.73
C ALA A 248 12.07 3.25 4.43
N ILE A 249 12.81 3.62 5.47
CA ILE A 249 14.13 4.24 5.38
C ILE A 249 15.21 3.17 5.57
N SER A 250 16.16 3.13 4.65
CA SER A 250 17.29 2.21 4.65
C SER A 250 18.55 2.85 4.07
N GLY A 251 19.68 2.14 4.14
CA GLY A 251 20.96 2.58 3.57
C GLY A 251 21.87 3.27 4.59
N HIS A 252 22.58 4.29 4.14
CA HIS A 252 23.66 4.98 4.88
C HIS A 252 23.15 6.03 5.88
N VAL A 253 22.10 5.71 6.63
CA VAL A 253 21.57 6.55 7.72
C VAL A 253 21.91 5.97 9.08
N LYS A 254 22.02 6.81 10.11
CA LYS A 254 22.26 6.34 11.49
C LYS A 254 21.11 5.46 11.97
N GLU A 255 19.88 5.87 11.67
CA GLU A 255 18.67 5.20 12.11
C GLU A 255 17.80 4.79 10.92
N ALA A 256 17.83 3.50 10.59
CA ALA A 256 16.96 2.89 9.58
C ALA A 256 15.68 2.34 10.24
N GLY A 257 14.57 2.37 9.50
CA GLY A 257 13.28 1.94 10.02
C GLY A 257 12.10 2.51 9.25
N LEU A 258 10.94 2.49 9.89
CA LEU A 258 9.70 3.08 9.39
C LEU A 258 9.42 4.42 10.05
N ILE A 259 8.89 5.35 9.27
CA ILE A 259 8.21 6.53 9.82
C ILE A 259 6.87 6.72 9.13
N GLU A 260 5.90 7.21 9.86
CA GLU A 260 4.72 7.82 9.26
C GLU A 260 4.85 9.35 9.36
N ALA A 261 4.70 10.03 8.23
CA ALA A 261 4.82 11.47 8.13
C ALA A 261 3.73 12.05 7.21
N PRO A 262 3.40 13.35 7.35
CA PRO A 262 2.53 14.03 6.39
C PRO A 262 3.10 13.95 4.98
N MET A 263 2.23 13.81 3.98
CA MET A 263 2.63 13.97 2.57
C MET A 263 3.25 15.35 2.35
N GLY A 264 4.36 15.42 1.59
CA GLY A 264 5.07 16.68 1.33
C GLY A 264 6.21 16.98 2.30
N ILE A 265 6.47 16.11 3.28
CA ILE A 265 7.75 16.12 4.02
C ILE A 265 8.93 16.06 3.04
N THR A 266 10.03 16.74 3.34
CA THR A 266 11.24 16.73 2.48
C THR A 266 12.16 15.55 2.79
N LEU A 267 12.99 15.17 1.83
CA LEU A 267 14.03 14.15 2.07
C LEU A 267 15.03 14.61 3.13
N ARG A 268 15.31 15.92 3.21
CA ARG A 268 16.16 16.52 4.25
C ARG A 268 15.62 16.27 5.65
N GLU A 269 14.35 16.59 5.89
CA GLU A 269 13.69 16.38 7.19
C GLU A 269 13.72 14.89 7.56
N ILE A 270 13.41 13.99 6.63
CA ILE A 270 13.49 12.55 6.87
C ILE A 270 14.89 12.12 7.31
N ILE A 271 15.93 12.54 6.60
CA ILE A 271 17.31 12.14 6.90
C ILE A 271 17.77 12.74 8.23
N ILE A 272 17.56 14.04 8.44
CA ILE A 272 18.11 14.75 9.59
C ILE A 272 17.32 14.47 10.86
N ASP A 273 16.00 14.63 10.82
CA ASP A 273 15.16 14.67 12.03
C ASP A 273 14.77 13.25 12.47
N TYR A 274 14.50 12.37 11.52
CA TYR A 274 14.03 11.01 11.81
C TYR A 274 15.16 9.99 11.76
N ALA A 275 15.95 9.98 10.69
CA ALA A 275 17.03 9.02 10.50
C ALA A 275 18.35 9.44 11.21
N GLN A 276 18.34 10.58 11.90
CA GLN A 276 19.45 11.15 12.71
C GLN A 276 20.74 11.45 11.93
N GLY A 277 20.59 11.70 10.64
CA GLY A 277 21.66 12.02 9.70
C GLY A 277 22.32 10.79 9.07
N MET A 278 23.37 11.05 8.30
CA MET A 278 24.17 10.01 7.65
C MET A 278 24.94 9.20 8.69
N ARG A 279 25.00 7.88 8.49
CA ARG A 279 25.81 6.98 9.33
C ARG A 279 27.30 7.27 9.19
N ASP A 280 27.71 7.43 7.95
CA ASP A 280 29.09 7.64 7.52
C ASP A 280 29.10 8.40 6.19
N GLY A 281 30.14 9.21 5.99
CA GLY A 281 30.30 10.00 4.77
C GLY A 281 29.28 11.13 4.60
N LYS A 282 29.24 11.70 3.39
CA LYS A 282 28.31 12.73 2.94
C LYS A 282 27.21 12.12 2.09
N PHE A 283 26.00 12.67 2.19
CA PHE A 283 24.90 12.31 1.29
C PHE A 283 25.33 12.51 -0.17
N LYS A 284 25.02 11.55 -1.04
CA LYS A 284 25.25 11.65 -2.49
C LYS A 284 23.94 11.62 -3.25
N MET A 285 23.10 10.63 -2.93
CA MET A 285 21.82 10.41 -3.59
C MET A 285 20.90 9.56 -2.73
N ALA A 286 19.60 9.64 -2.97
CA ALA A 286 18.62 8.70 -2.44
C ALA A 286 17.76 8.14 -3.57
N GLN A 287 17.50 6.85 -3.51
CA GLN A 287 16.41 6.25 -4.27
C GLN A 287 15.12 6.41 -3.48
N VAL A 288 14.08 6.96 -4.10
CA VAL A 288 12.76 7.19 -3.50
C VAL A 288 11.70 6.48 -4.32
N GLY A 289 10.82 5.75 -3.64
CA GLY A 289 9.70 5.01 -4.25
C GLY A 289 10.02 3.60 -4.70
N GLY A 290 11.23 3.09 -4.36
CA GLY A 290 11.71 1.77 -4.74
C GLY A 290 12.58 1.77 -6.01
N THR A 291 12.91 0.58 -6.51
CA THR A 291 13.67 0.34 -7.74
C THR A 291 13.05 0.96 -8.98
N ALA A 292 11.71 0.98 -9.07
CA ALA A 292 10.98 1.64 -10.14
C ALA A 292 10.75 3.15 -9.90
N GLY A 293 11.33 3.69 -8.82
CA GLY A 293 11.14 5.06 -8.37
C GLY A 293 12.11 6.08 -8.98
N ALA A 294 12.34 7.16 -8.24
CA ALA A 294 13.23 8.25 -8.59
C ALA A 294 14.59 8.14 -7.89
N ILE A 295 15.62 8.75 -8.48
CA ILE A 295 16.90 9.03 -7.80
C ILE A 295 16.98 10.53 -7.57
N LEU A 296 17.10 10.94 -6.32
CA LEU A 296 17.22 12.33 -5.88
C LEU A 296 18.66 12.62 -5.49
N GLY A 297 19.23 13.69 -6.05
CA GLY A 297 20.53 14.24 -5.67
C GLY A 297 20.45 15.28 -4.56
N GLU A 298 21.59 15.89 -4.23
CA GLU A 298 21.70 16.95 -3.22
C GLU A 298 20.80 18.16 -3.54
N ASP A 299 20.63 18.48 -4.81
CA ASP A 299 19.82 19.57 -5.35
C ASP A 299 18.31 19.39 -5.13
N MET A 300 17.88 18.17 -4.75
CA MET A 300 16.47 17.83 -4.56
C MET A 300 16.13 17.41 -3.12
N LEU A 301 17.04 17.62 -2.16
CA LEU A 301 16.81 17.29 -0.75
C LEU A 301 15.59 17.98 -0.14
N ASP A 302 15.30 19.20 -0.61
CA ASP A 302 14.22 20.06 -0.11
C ASP A 302 12.94 19.98 -0.95
N VAL A 303 12.89 19.08 -1.94
CA VAL A 303 11.67 18.86 -2.73
C VAL A 303 10.64 18.15 -1.84
N PRO A 304 9.40 18.68 -1.74
CA PRO A 304 8.34 18.01 -1.01
C PRO A 304 8.07 16.60 -1.57
N LEU A 305 8.07 15.59 -0.70
CA LEU A 305 7.80 14.20 -1.06
C LEU A 305 6.29 13.95 -1.11
N ASP A 306 5.64 14.55 -2.12
CA ASP A 306 4.26 14.31 -2.50
C ASP A 306 4.15 14.03 -4.01
N TYR A 307 2.97 13.57 -4.45
CA TYR A 307 2.80 13.15 -5.84
C TYR A 307 2.80 14.32 -6.84
N ALA A 308 2.33 15.49 -6.44
CA ALA A 308 2.26 16.65 -7.32
C ALA A 308 3.65 17.25 -7.51
N SER A 309 4.35 17.56 -6.42
CA SER A 309 5.67 18.18 -6.41
C SER A 309 6.72 17.32 -7.14
N LEU A 310 6.71 16.00 -6.94
CA LEU A 310 7.59 15.10 -7.69
C LEU A 310 7.14 14.93 -9.14
N GLY A 311 5.83 14.90 -9.39
CA GLY A 311 5.26 14.80 -10.74
C GLY A 311 5.65 15.98 -11.64
N GLU A 312 5.72 17.20 -11.11
CA GLU A 312 6.20 18.38 -11.83
C GLU A 312 7.65 18.24 -12.33
N LYS A 313 8.45 17.42 -11.66
CA LYS A 313 9.84 17.09 -12.02
C LYS A 313 9.95 15.81 -12.85
N GLY A 314 8.83 15.19 -13.21
CA GLY A 314 8.79 13.90 -13.91
C GLY A 314 9.22 12.71 -13.03
N LEU A 315 9.18 12.88 -11.71
CA LEU A 315 9.58 11.87 -10.73
C LEU A 315 8.35 11.23 -10.07
N VAL A 316 8.54 10.04 -9.49
CA VAL A 316 7.48 9.30 -8.81
C VAL A 316 7.85 8.97 -7.37
N LEU A 317 6.90 9.17 -6.46
CA LEU A 317 7.08 8.86 -5.03
C LEU A 317 7.02 7.36 -4.73
N GLY A 318 6.33 6.59 -5.59
CA GLY A 318 6.22 5.14 -5.49
C GLY A 318 5.70 4.64 -4.14
N SER A 319 6.29 3.54 -3.67
CA SER A 319 5.89 2.84 -2.45
C SER A 319 6.22 3.62 -1.16
N GLY A 320 7.11 4.62 -1.20
CA GLY A 320 7.65 5.26 0.00
C GLY A 320 8.92 4.61 0.55
N ALA A 321 9.49 3.63 -0.14
CA ALA A 321 10.85 3.17 0.15
C ALA A 321 11.87 4.27 -0.14
N ILE A 322 12.78 4.49 0.80
CA ILE A 322 13.89 5.45 0.70
C ILE A 322 15.18 4.71 1.00
N LEU A 323 16.04 4.59 0.00
CA LEU A 323 17.40 4.06 0.14
C LEU A 323 18.39 5.22 0.03
N VAL A 324 18.97 5.60 1.17
CA VAL A 324 19.91 6.73 1.28
C VAL A 324 21.33 6.23 1.01
N MET A 325 22.06 6.93 0.14
CA MET A 325 23.40 6.55 -0.30
C MET A 325 24.40 7.68 -0.10
N ASN A 326 25.58 7.33 0.42
CA ASN A 326 26.67 8.27 0.62
C ASN A 326 27.64 8.29 -0.58
N GLU A 327 28.69 9.11 -0.50
CA GLU A 327 29.71 9.31 -1.54
C GLU A 327 30.44 8.03 -1.96
N THR A 328 30.48 7.01 -1.09
CA THR A 328 31.15 5.73 -1.37
C THR A 328 30.36 4.86 -2.35
N THR A 329 29.08 5.15 -2.58
CA THR A 329 28.21 4.34 -3.44
C THR A 329 28.47 4.64 -4.92
N CYS A 330 28.80 3.60 -5.70
CA CYS A 330 28.94 3.69 -7.15
C CYS A 330 27.56 3.71 -7.84
N ALA A 331 27.26 4.79 -8.57
CA ALA A 331 25.97 4.91 -9.27
C ALA A 331 25.80 3.88 -10.39
N LEU A 332 26.89 3.49 -11.05
CA LEU A 332 26.86 2.47 -12.09
C LEU A 332 26.56 1.09 -11.51
N ASP A 333 27.13 0.74 -10.36
CA ASP A 333 26.84 -0.53 -9.70
C ASP A 333 25.40 -0.58 -9.21
N MET A 334 24.87 0.53 -8.69
CA MET A 334 23.45 0.64 -8.35
C MET A 334 22.54 0.42 -9.57
N LEU A 335 22.87 1.05 -10.70
CA LEU A 335 22.14 0.83 -11.95
C LEU A 335 22.19 -0.65 -12.38
N LYS A 336 23.36 -1.29 -12.32
CA LYS A 336 23.52 -2.72 -12.61
C LYS A 336 22.66 -3.59 -11.66
N CYS A 337 22.60 -3.25 -10.38
CA CYS A 337 21.74 -3.95 -9.42
C CYS A 337 20.26 -3.83 -9.80
N PHE A 338 19.77 -2.64 -10.15
CA PHE A 338 18.38 -2.43 -10.56
C PHE A 338 18.05 -3.15 -11.87
N LEU A 339 18.93 -3.07 -12.87
CA LEU A 339 18.74 -3.77 -14.15
C LEU A 339 18.75 -5.29 -13.98
N ASN A 340 19.62 -5.82 -13.12
CA ASN A 340 19.61 -7.25 -12.78
C ASN A 340 18.29 -7.66 -12.10
N PHE A 341 17.79 -6.84 -11.17
CA PHE A 341 16.50 -7.06 -10.54
C PHE A 341 15.37 -7.11 -11.58
N PHE A 342 15.25 -6.09 -12.43
CA PHE A 342 14.21 -6.05 -13.47
C PHE A 342 14.35 -7.17 -14.51
N LYS A 343 15.59 -7.56 -14.86
CA LYS A 343 15.84 -8.70 -15.75
C LYS A 343 15.30 -9.99 -15.14
N ARG A 344 15.57 -10.23 -13.86
CA ARG A 344 15.12 -11.43 -13.14
C ARG A 344 13.61 -11.44 -12.92
N GLU A 345 13.04 -10.30 -12.56
CA GLU A 345 11.63 -10.19 -12.20
C GLU A 345 10.70 -9.98 -13.40
N SER A 346 11.24 -9.71 -14.59
CA SER A 346 10.43 -9.56 -15.80
C SER A 346 9.55 -10.80 -16.05
N CYS A 347 8.24 -10.59 -16.22
CA CYS A 347 7.32 -11.67 -16.62
C CYS A 347 7.59 -12.19 -18.05
N GLY A 348 8.41 -11.49 -18.83
CA GLY A 348 8.81 -11.91 -20.18
C GLY A 348 7.77 -11.69 -21.27
N LYS A 349 6.61 -11.09 -20.96
CA LYS A 349 5.52 -10.89 -21.94
C LYS A 349 5.87 -9.93 -23.07
N CYS A 350 6.46 -8.78 -22.74
CA CYS A 350 6.72 -7.71 -23.71
C CYS A 350 8.20 -7.71 -24.12
N ILE A 351 8.47 -7.71 -25.43
CA ILE A 351 9.84 -7.71 -25.98
C ILE A 351 10.67 -6.52 -25.45
N PRO A 352 10.15 -5.27 -25.40
CA PRO A 352 10.94 -4.15 -24.89
C PRO A 352 11.41 -4.34 -23.44
N CYS A 353 10.57 -4.92 -22.58
CA CYS A 353 10.96 -5.20 -21.19
C CYS A 353 11.90 -6.42 -21.12
N ARG A 354 11.53 -7.55 -21.73
CA ARG A 354 12.28 -8.82 -21.62
C ARG A 354 13.69 -8.71 -22.20
N VAL A 355 13.80 -8.17 -23.41
CA VAL A 355 15.07 -8.09 -24.14
C VAL A 355 15.76 -6.75 -23.90
N GLY A 356 15.00 -5.65 -23.81
CA GLY A 356 15.58 -4.33 -23.60
C GLY A 356 16.28 -4.20 -22.25
N THR A 357 15.74 -4.78 -21.17
CA THR A 357 16.40 -4.75 -19.86
C THR A 357 17.74 -5.50 -19.88
N GLU A 358 17.82 -6.61 -20.62
CA GLU A 358 19.07 -7.34 -20.82
C GLU A 358 20.08 -6.51 -21.61
N LYS A 359 19.64 -5.83 -22.67
CA LYS A 359 20.51 -4.93 -23.45
C LYS A 359 20.99 -3.72 -22.64
N LEU A 360 20.14 -3.15 -21.79
CA LEU A 360 20.54 -2.08 -20.88
C LEU A 360 21.61 -2.56 -19.89
N LEU A 361 21.47 -3.79 -19.38
CA LEU A 361 22.46 -4.38 -18.47
C LEU A 361 23.79 -4.65 -19.18
N GLU A 362 23.77 -5.14 -20.42
CA GLU A 362 24.97 -5.30 -21.25
C GLU A 362 25.68 -3.96 -21.48
N LEU A 363 24.94 -2.89 -21.77
CA LEU A 363 25.51 -1.55 -21.96
C LEU A 363 26.12 -0.95 -20.68
N ALA A 364 25.57 -1.32 -19.52
CA ALA A 364 26.08 -0.86 -18.23
C ALA A 364 27.33 -1.62 -17.78
N THR A 365 27.58 -2.83 -18.31
CA THR A 365 28.66 -3.74 -17.90
C THR A 365 29.91 -3.50 -18.73
#